data_AF-A0A5B8UQN1-F1
#
_entry.id   AF-A0A5B8UQN1-F1
#
_cell.length_a   1.000
_cell.length_b   1.000
_cell.length_c   1.000
_cell.angle_alpha   90.00
_cell.angle_beta   90.00
_cell.angle_gamma   90.00
#
_symmetry.space_group_name_H-M   'P 1'
#
loop_
_entity.id
_entity.type
_entity.pdbx_description
1 polymer ?
#
loop_
_entity_poly.entity_id
_entity_poly.type
_entity_poly.pdbx_seq_one_letter_code
_entity_poly.pdbx_strand_id
1 'polypeptide(L)' 'MEEPAKGSETGADKTRRLRHDIRNQLSNINLSVEQLKYEVPDDATSDVAFYINTIAMSCAKINLLLDELD' A
#
# COMPACT_ATOMS: atom_id res chain seq x y z
N MET A 1 -37.45 -23.70 5.34
CA MET A 1 -36.41 -22.82 5.91
C MET A 1 -35.61 -22.32 4.72
N GLU A 2 -35.94 -21.15 4.18
CA GLU A 2 -35.10 -20.53 3.16
C GLU A 2 -33.88 -19.94 3.87
N GLU A 3 -32.68 -20.37 3.48
CA GLU A 3 -31.44 -19.68 3.83
C GLU A 3 -31.53 -18.23 3.35
N PRO A 4 -31.10 -17.24 4.16
CA PRO A 4 -31.05 -15.87 3.67
C PRO A 4 -30.04 -15.79 2.52
N ALA A 5 -30.51 -15.34 1.36
CA ALA A 5 -29.66 -15.04 0.22
C ALA A 5 -28.53 -14.11 0.67
N LYS A 6 -27.28 -14.58 0.54
CA LYS A 6 -26.06 -13.81 0.77
C LYS A 6 -26.19 -12.50 -0.03
N GLY A 7 -26.42 -11.38 0.66
CA GLY A 7 -26.65 -10.08 0.03
C GLY A 7 -25.55 -9.80 -1.00
N SER A 8 -25.95 -9.47 -2.24
CA SER A 8 -25.01 -9.22 -3.33
C SER A 8 -24.14 -8.02 -2.98
N GLU A 9 -22.85 -8.26 -2.80
CA GLU A 9 -21.85 -7.22 -2.55
C GLU A 9 -21.91 -6.12 -3.63
N THR A 10 -22.06 -4.87 -3.20
CA THR A 10 -22.18 -3.74 -4.13
C THR A 10 -20.82 -3.39 -4.74
N GLY A 11 -20.81 -2.66 -5.85
CA GLY A 11 -19.56 -2.13 -6.42
C GLY A 11 -18.77 -1.26 -5.43
N ALA A 12 -19.48 -0.49 -4.60
CA ALA A 12 -18.88 0.34 -3.54
C ALA A 12 -18.20 -0.51 -2.45
N ASP A 13 -18.81 -1.63 -2.06
CA ASP A 13 -18.22 -2.56 -1.08
C ASP A 13 -16.93 -3.18 -1.60
N LYS A 14 -16.90 -3.55 -2.90
CA LYS A 14 -15.69 -4.09 -3.55
C LYS A 14 -14.56 -3.07 -3.59
N THR A 15 -14.85 -1.82 -3.99
CA THR A 15 -13.86 -0.74 -4.02
C THR A 15 -13.32 -0.45 -2.62
N ARG A 16 -14.19 -0.41 -1.60
CA ARG A 16 -13.78 -0.18 -0.22
C ARG A 16 -12.85 -1.28 0.31
N ARG A 17 -13.16 -2.55 0.02
CA ARG A 17 -12.29 -3.69 0.39
C ARG A 17 -10.95 -3.64 -0.34
N LEU A 18 -10.98 -3.43 -1.65
CA LEU A 18 -9.76 -3.30 -2.45
C LEU A 18 -8.85 -2.18 -1.93
N ARG A 19 -9.42 -1.02 -1.61
CA ARG A 19 -8.69 0.11 -1.01
C ARG A 19 -8.06 -0.26 0.32
N HIS A 20 -8.81 -0.92 1.20
CA HIS A 20 -8.27 -1.41 2.48
C HIS A 20 -7.09 -2.35 2.26
N ASP A 21 -7.23 -3.32 1.36
CA ASP A 21 -6.20 -4.33 1.10
C ASP A 21 -4.94 -3.71 0.50
N ILE A 22 -5.08 -2.73 -0.42
CA ILE A 22 -3.94 -1.98 -0.95
C ILE A 22 -3.27 -1.16 0.15
N ARG A 23 -4.02 -0.45 1.01
CA ARG A 23 -3.44 0.30 2.15
C ARG A 23 -2.64 -0.60 3.09
N ASN A 24 -3.12 -1.83 3.30
CA ASN A 24 -2.39 -2.81 4.09
C ASN A 24 -1.05 -3.20 3.43
N GLN A 25 -1.04 -3.43 2.11
CA GLN A 25 0.21 -3.69 1.39
C GLN A 25 1.16 -2.50 1.39
N LEU A 26 0.65 -1.28 1.22
CA LEU A 26 1.46 -0.06 1.29
C LEU A 26 2.08 0.12 2.67
N SER A 27 1.36 -0.22 3.74
CA SER A 27 1.88 -0.19 5.11
C SER A 27 3.04 -1.17 5.28
N ASN A 28 2.90 -2.39 4.77
CA ASN A 28 3.98 -3.39 4.80
C ASN A 28 5.20 -2.94 3.99
N ILE A 29 4.99 -2.37 2.79
CA ILE A 29 6.09 -1.89 1.94
C ILE A 29 6.82 -0.74 2.63
N ASN A 30 6.09 0.25 3.16
CA ASN A 30 6.69 1.37 3.88
C ASN A 30 7.52 0.89 5.08
N LEU A 31 7.00 -0.05 5.87
CA LEU A 31 7.75 -0.63 6.98
C LEU A 31 9.05 -1.29 6.50
N SER A 32 8.98 -2.13 5.48
CA SER A 32 10.17 -2.80 4.91
C SER A 32 11.19 -1.80 4.36
N VAL A 33 10.74 -0.75 3.69
CA VAL A 33 11.62 0.31 3.15
C VAL A 33 12.31 1.09 4.27
N GLU A 34 11.60 1.39 5.35
CA GLU A 34 12.22 2.03 6.52
C GLU A 34 13.24 1.12 7.20
N GLN A 35 12.97 -0.18 7.35
CA GLN A 35 13.95 -1.12 7.92
C GLN A 35 15.17 -1.27 7.01
N LEU A 36 14.95 -1.34 5.69
CA LEU A 36 16.03 -1.50 4.71
C LEU A 36 17.05 -0.36 4.77
N LYS A 37 16.64 0.87 5.11
CA LYS A 37 17.57 2.00 5.29
C LYS A 37 18.65 1.74 6.34
N TYR A 38 18.37 0.92 7.35
CA TYR A 38 19.32 0.57 8.40
C TYR A 38 20.16 -0.67 8.07
N GLU A 39 19.69 -1.51 7.14
CA GLU A 39 20.41 -2.71 6.68
C GLU A 39 21.40 -2.39 5.55
N VAL A 40 21.15 -1.30 4.83
CA VAL A 40 22.04 -0.82 3.77
C VAL A 40 23.27 -0.16 4.40
N PRO A 41 24.49 -0.59 4.05
CA PRO A 41 25.72 0.02 4.55
C PRO A 41 25.79 1.52 4.26
N ASP A 42 26.41 2.31 5.16
CA ASP A 42 26.56 3.76 4.97
C ASP A 42 27.39 4.14 3.73
N ASP A 43 28.21 3.21 3.21
CA ASP A 43 28.97 3.34 1.98
C ASP A 43 28.22 2.85 0.72
N ALA A 44 26.96 2.42 0.88
CA ALA A 44 26.12 2.06 -0.24
C ALA A 44 25.92 3.27 -1.16
N THR A 45 26.00 2.99 -2.46
CA THR A 45 26.00 4.01 -3.50
C THR A 45 24.77 4.90 -3.44
N SER A 46 24.92 6.17 -3.86
CA SER A 46 23.86 7.18 -4.04
C SER A 46 22.57 6.60 -4.67
N ASP A 47 22.72 5.61 -5.54
CA ASP A 47 21.61 4.95 -6.24
C ASP A 47 20.66 4.20 -5.29
N VAL A 48 21.19 3.56 -4.25
CA VAL A 48 20.37 2.80 -3.28
C VAL A 48 19.44 3.74 -2.51
N ALA A 49 19.99 4.85 -2.00
CA ALA A 49 19.18 5.88 -1.35
C ALA A 49 18.13 6.47 -2.30
N PHE A 50 18.49 6.68 -3.58
CA PHE A 50 17.55 7.14 -4.60
C PHE A 50 16.40 6.13 -4.81
N TYR A 51 16.67 4.84 -4.93
CA TYR A 51 15.64 3.82 -5.11
C TYR A 51 14.72 3.71 -3.90
N ILE A 52 15.28 3.67 -2.69
CA ILE A 52 14.51 3.62 -1.42
C ILE A 52 13.56 4.82 -1.34
N ASN A 53 14.06 6.03 -1.59
CA ASN A 53 13.23 7.24 -1.58
C ASN A 53 12.16 7.21 -2.67
N THR A 54 12.50 6.72 -3.87
CA THR A 54 11.55 6.60 -4.97
C THR A 54 10.40 5.64 -4.63
N ILE A 55 10.70 4.51 -3.99
CA ILE A 55 9.68 3.55 -3.54
C ILE A 55 8.77 4.20 -2.48
N ALA A 56 9.35 4.87 -1.48
CA ALA A 56 8.58 5.54 -0.42
C ALA A 56 7.65 6.63 -0.99
N MET A 57 8.17 7.48 -1.88
CA MET A 57 7.37 8.53 -2.55
C MET A 57 6.25 7.93 -3.40
N SER A 58 6.52 6.84 -4.10
CA SER A 58 5.51 6.13 -4.91
C SER A 58 4.40 5.56 -4.03
N CYS A 59 4.74 4.94 -2.90
CA CYS A 59 3.75 4.42 -1.94
C CYS A 59 2.87 5.53 -1.37
N ALA A 60 3.47 6.68 -1.01
CA ALA A 60 2.73 7.85 -0.56
C ALA A 60 1.77 8.37 -1.63
N LYS A 61 2.23 8.46 -2.90
CA LYS A 61 1.38 8.90 -4.01
C LYS A 61 0.23 7.94 -4.28
N ILE A 62 0.46 6.62 -4.24
CA ILE A 62 -0.61 5.63 -4.38
C ILE A 62 -1.65 5.81 -3.27
N ASN A 63 -1.21 6.02 -2.02
CA ASN A 63 -2.14 6.22 -0.91
C ASN A 63 -3.05 7.45 -1.14
N LEU A 64 -2.50 8.56 -1.63
CA LEU A 64 -3.28 9.75 -1.99
C LEU A 64 -4.27 9.46 -3.12
N LEU A 65 -3.87 8.72 -4.15
CA LEU A 65 -4.78 8.34 -5.24
C LEU A 65 -5.92 7.42 -4.75
N LEU A 66 -5.68 6.60 -3.72
CA LEU A 66 -6.74 5.79 -3.09
C LEU A 66 -7.73 6.64 -2.30
N ASP A 67 -7.29 7.77 -1.75
CA ASP A 67 -8.16 8.75 -1.07
C ASP A 67 -9.07 9.48 -2.07
N GLU A 68 -8.66 9.60 -3.33
CA GLU A 68 -9.46 10.17 -4.43
C GLU A 68 -10.54 9.20 -4.97
N LEU A 69 -10.52 7.92 -4.57
CA LEU A 69 -11.52 6.90 -4.97
C LEU A 69 -12.77 6.87 -4.07
N ASP A 70 -13.01 7.92 -3.28
CA ASP A 70 -14.21 8.10 -2.46
C ASP A 70 -15.34 8.82 -3.23
#